data_AF-A0AAN8IER0-F1
#
_entry.id   AF-A0AAN8IER0-F1
#
_cell.length_a   1.000
_cell.length_b   1.000
_cell.length_c   1.000
_cell.angle_alpha   90.00
_cell.angle_beta   90.00
_cell.angle_gamma   90.00
#
_symmetry.space_group_name_H-M   'P 1'
#
loop_
_entity.id
_entity.type
_entity.pdbx_description
1 polymer ?
#
loop_
_entity_poly.entity_id
_entity_poly.type
_entity_poly.pdbx_seq_one_letter_code
_entity_poly.pdbx_strand_id
1 'polypeptide(L)'
;SAPHAVWTAVNPLHEYIASNWPIRFATVDRDSAKQLVVAGLRGLAHCSLPGGRWKIFGNENQELSLMVTGGVLIWGGTVGAACYDLDSCREQLRFYPINKKLDNRFASIFEMECRVIMMSLRSDALVTFDIDGRIIMHRL
;
A
#
# COMPACT_ATOMS: atom_id res chain seq x y z
N SER A 1 -25.06 17.49 -21.67
CA SER A 1 -24.67 16.09 -21.81
C SER A 1 -24.01 15.61 -20.54
N ALA A 2 -24.48 14.51 -19.95
CA ALA A 2 -23.76 13.86 -18.85
C ALA A 2 -22.37 13.43 -19.37
N PRO A 3 -21.29 13.57 -18.59
CA PRO A 3 -19.98 13.11 -19.01
C PRO A 3 -20.08 11.61 -19.29
N HIS A 4 -19.72 11.20 -20.51
CA HIS A 4 -19.57 9.79 -20.83
C HIS A 4 -18.52 9.24 -19.87
N ALA A 5 -18.86 8.24 -19.06
CA ALA A 5 -17.89 7.62 -18.17
C ALA A 5 -16.79 6.97 -19.02
N VAL A 6 -15.60 7.56 -19.03
CA VAL A 6 -14.43 7.03 -19.75
C VAL A 6 -13.71 6.08 -18.81
N TRP A 7 -13.72 4.80 -19.14
CA TRP A 7 -12.93 3.79 -18.45
C TRP A 7 -11.46 3.97 -18.83
N THR A 8 -10.60 4.17 -17.83
CA THR A 8 -9.15 4.23 -18.02
C THR A 8 -8.54 2.97 -17.44
N ALA A 9 -7.87 2.19 -18.30
CA ALA A 9 -7.09 1.04 -17.87
C ALA A 9 -5.68 1.49 -17.47
N VAL A 10 -5.21 1.07 -16.30
CA VAL A 10 -3.87 1.37 -15.81
C VAL A 10 -3.19 0.06 -15.46
N ASN A 11 -2.10 -0.26 -16.16
CA ASN A 11 -1.33 -1.48 -15.94
C ASN A 11 -0.11 -1.17 -15.07
N PRO A 12 0.14 -1.93 -13.99
CA PRO A 12 1.41 -1.86 -13.25
C PRO A 12 2.61 -2.23 -14.14
N LEU A 13 3.82 -1.88 -13.69
CA LEU A 13 5.05 -2.23 -14.41
C LEU A 13 5.15 -3.75 -14.63
N HIS A 14 5.56 -4.16 -15.83
CA HIS A 14 5.75 -5.58 -16.19
C HIS A 14 6.68 -6.30 -15.21
N GLU A 15 7.75 -5.62 -14.79
CA GLU A 15 8.71 -6.13 -13.79
C GLU A 15 8.03 -6.44 -12.46
N TYR A 16 7.16 -5.54 -11.98
CA TYR A 16 6.41 -5.78 -10.75
C TYR A 16 5.46 -6.96 -10.88
N ILE A 17 4.71 -7.05 -11.98
CA ILE A 17 3.75 -8.15 -12.20
C ILE A 17 4.46 -9.49 -12.33
N ALA A 18 5.61 -9.54 -13.01
CA ALA A 18 6.36 -10.78 -13.18
C ALA A 18 6.73 -11.43 -11.84
N SER A 19 7.12 -10.62 -10.86
CA SER A 19 7.54 -11.09 -9.53
C SER A 19 6.40 -11.15 -8.50
N ASN A 20 5.39 -10.28 -8.63
CA ASN A 20 4.39 -10.04 -7.57
C ASN A 20 2.95 -10.35 -7.98
N TRP A 21 2.71 -11.04 -9.09
CA TRP A 21 1.36 -11.57 -9.34
C TRP A 21 0.97 -12.62 -8.27
N PRO A 22 -0.32 -12.79 -7.95
CA PRO A 22 -1.45 -11.95 -8.36
C PRO A 22 -1.51 -10.64 -7.57
N ILE A 23 -2.15 -9.61 -8.14
CA ILE A 23 -2.53 -8.40 -7.40
C ILE A 23 -3.62 -8.76 -6.38
N ARG A 24 -3.35 -8.49 -5.10
CA ARG A 24 -4.25 -8.81 -3.97
C ARG A 24 -4.96 -7.59 -3.41
N PHE A 25 -4.32 -6.43 -3.49
CA PHE A 25 -4.87 -5.17 -3.00
C PHE A 25 -4.66 -4.05 -4.01
N ALA A 26 -5.62 -3.15 -4.07
CA ALA A 26 -5.53 -1.92 -4.83
C ALA A 26 -6.34 -0.82 -4.15
N THR A 27 -5.85 0.40 -4.17
CA THR A 27 -6.55 1.56 -3.63
C THR A 27 -6.19 2.81 -4.40
N VAL A 28 -7.15 3.72 -4.52
CA VAL A 28 -6.94 5.05 -5.09
C VAL A 28 -7.05 6.08 -3.99
N ASP A 29 -6.34 7.20 -4.16
CA ASP A 29 -6.48 8.34 -3.28
C ASP A 29 -7.94 8.83 -3.30
N ARG A 30 -8.59 8.84 -2.14
CA ARG A 30 -10.01 9.16 -2.02
C ARG A 30 -10.30 10.64 -2.26
N ASP A 31 -9.32 11.51 -2.02
CA ASP A 31 -9.54 12.95 -2.10
C ASP A 31 -9.30 13.47 -3.52
N SER A 32 -8.17 13.09 -4.14
CA SER A 32 -7.82 13.61 -5.47
C SER A 32 -8.07 12.62 -6.61
N ALA A 33 -8.18 11.32 -6.33
CA ALA A 33 -8.17 10.24 -7.32
C ALA A 33 -6.99 10.31 -8.31
N LYS A 34 -5.84 10.90 -7.90
CA LYS A 34 -4.63 11.06 -8.74
C LYS A 34 -3.52 10.07 -8.41
N GLN A 35 -3.65 9.33 -7.31
CA GLN A 35 -2.68 8.33 -6.90
C GLN A 35 -3.35 6.96 -6.82
N LEU A 36 -2.62 5.94 -7.22
CA LEU A 36 -3.03 4.53 -7.17
C LEU A 36 -1.92 3.74 -6.49
N VAL A 37 -2.28 2.86 -5.58
CA VAL A 37 -1.36 1.88 -5.01
C VAL A 37 -1.92 0.49 -5.25
N VAL A 38 -1.05 -0.42 -5.65
CA VAL A 38 -1.36 -1.84 -5.77
C VAL A 38 -0.36 -2.65 -4.97
N ALA A 39 -0.80 -3.78 -4.43
CA ALA A 39 0.08 -4.73 -3.76
C ALA A 39 -0.27 -6.16 -4.18
N GLY A 40 0.75 -6.92 -4.50
CA GLY A 40 0.67 -8.29 -4.98
C GLY A 40 1.14 -9.31 -3.94
N LEU A 41 1.85 -10.34 -4.40
CA LEU A 41 2.44 -11.36 -3.54
C LEU A 41 3.44 -10.74 -2.54
N ARG A 42 4.32 -9.87 -3.03
CA ARG A 42 5.28 -9.08 -2.24
C ARG A 42 5.29 -7.61 -2.69
N GLY A 43 5.92 -6.78 -1.88
CA GLY A 43 6.06 -5.35 -2.14
C GLY A 43 4.74 -4.62 -2.35
N LEU A 44 4.86 -3.42 -2.91
CA LEU A 44 3.76 -2.62 -3.43
C LEU A 44 4.30 -1.73 -4.55
N ALA A 45 3.39 -1.28 -5.42
CA ALA A 45 3.68 -0.33 -6.48
C ALA A 45 2.77 0.88 -6.37
N HIS A 46 3.33 2.07 -6.52
CA HIS A 46 2.61 3.34 -6.46
C HIS A 46 2.62 4.01 -7.85
N CYS A 47 1.47 4.51 -8.31
CA CYS A 47 1.31 5.23 -9.56
C CYS A 47 0.75 6.62 -9.33
N SER A 48 1.37 7.62 -9.97
CA SER A 48 0.76 8.92 -10.18
C SER A 48 0.00 8.92 -11.50
N LEU A 49 -1.34 8.91 -11.43
CA LEU A 49 -2.25 8.74 -12.56
C LEU A 49 -2.14 9.83 -13.64
N PRO A 50 -2.00 11.14 -13.32
CA PRO A 50 -1.91 12.19 -14.35
C PRO A 50 -0.74 11.99 -15.33
N GLY A 51 0.32 11.26 -14.93
CA GLY A 51 1.46 10.96 -15.79
C GLY A 51 1.71 9.47 -15.99
N GLY A 52 0.86 8.58 -15.47
CA GLY A 52 1.08 7.12 -15.49
C GLY A 52 2.41 6.68 -14.88
N ARG A 53 2.98 7.47 -13.97
CA ARG A 53 4.35 7.25 -13.45
C ARG A 53 4.31 6.29 -12.29
N TRP A 54 4.80 5.09 -12.53
CA TRP A 54 4.94 4.03 -11.54
C TRP A 54 6.24 4.13 -10.75
N LYS A 55 6.18 3.70 -9.48
CA LYS A 55 7.30 3.48 -8.59
C LYS A 55 7.13 2.10 -7.95
N ILE A 56 8.23 1.36 -7.88
CA ILE A 56 8.37 0.10 -7.14
C ILE A 56 9.59 0.22 -6.22
N PHE A 57 9.87 -0.80 -5.41
CA PHE A 57 11.05 -0.78 -4.56
C PHE A 57 12.32 -0.82 -5.43
N GLY A 58 13.28 0.05 -5.12
CA GLY A 58 14.60 -0.01 -5.78
C GLY A 58 15.51 -1.10 -5.19
N ASN A 59 15.11 -1.69 -4.07
CA ASN A 59 15.82 -2.76 -3.38
C ASN A 59 14.95 -4.01 -3.38
N GLU A 60 15.34 -5.00 -4.18
CA GLU A 60 14.61 -6.26 -4.36
C GLU A 60 14.42 -7.02 -3.05
N ASN A 61 15.40 -7.00 -2.14
CA ASN A 61 15.28 -7.69 -0.85
C ASN A 61 14.17 -7.06 0.02
N GLN A 62 14.07 -5.72 0.03
CA GLN A 62 12.99 -5.03 0.73
C GLN A 62 11.63 -5.32 0.10
N GLU A 63 11.58 -5.47 -1.22
CA GLU A 63 10.35 -5.85 -1.91
C GLU A 63 9.93 -7.25 -1.49
N LEU A 64 10.85 -8.22 -1.60
CA LEU A 64 10.64 -9.64 -1.31
C LEU A 64 10.28 -9.89 0.14
N SER A 65 10.79 -9.11 1.08
CA SER A 65 10.49 -9.28 2.50
C SER A 65 9.15 -8.69 2.92
N LEU A 66 8.60 -7.73 2.17
CA LEU A 66 7.31 -7.11 2.46
C LEU A 66 6.14 -7.93 1.91
N MET A 67 5.33 -8.51 2.79
CA MET A 67 4.08 -9.18 2.42
C MET A 67 2.88 -8.38 2.92
N VAL A 68 2.11 -7.75 2.02
CA VAL A 68 0.86 -7.07 2.41
C VAL A 68 -0.18 -8.11 2.89
N THR A 69 -0.80 -7.83 4.04
CA THR A 69 -1.69 -8.72 4.78
C THR A 69 -3.08 -8.10 4.94
N GLY A 70 -3.15 -6.88 5.47
CA GLY A 70 -4.41 -6.22 5.83
C GLY A 70 -4.92 -5.18 4.82
N GLY A 71 -4.10 -4.82 3.84
CA GLY A 71 -4.45 -3.89 2.78
C GLY A 71 -3.46 -2.75 2.60
N VAL A 72 -3.84 -1.81 1.73
CA VAL A 72 -3.10 -0.59 1.42
C VAL A 72 -4.03 0.62 1.47
N LEU A 73 -3.47 1.78 1.79
CA LEU A 73 -4.16 3.07 1.78
C LEU A 73 -3.28 4.19 1.21
N ILE A 74 -3.91 5.32 0.91
CA ILE A 74 -3.23 6.57 0.60
C ILE A 74 -3.83 7.63 1.53
N TRP A 75 -2.96 8.34 2.25
CA TRP A 75 -3.35 9.38 3.22
C TRP A 75 -2.27 10.46 3.27
N GLY A 76 -2.64 11.74 3.21
CA GLY A 76 -1.72 12.85 3.49
C GLY A 76 -0.43 12.86 2.66
N GLY A 77 -0.46 12.38 1.41
CA GLY A 77 0.75 12.25 0.59
C GLY A 77 1.65 11.06 0.97
N THR A 78 1.08 10.04 1.59
CA THR A 78 1.79 8.84 2.07
C THR A 78 1.03 7.59 1.68
N VAL A 79 1.76 6.55 1.29
CA VAL A 79 1.23 5.20 1.04
C VAL A 79 1.35 4.39 2.32
N GLY A 80 0.23 3.91 2.84
CA GLY A 80 0.18 3.04 4.01
C GLY A 80 -0.05 1.59 3.60
N ALA A 81 0.55 0.65 4.33
CA ALA A 81 0.30 -0.78 4.18
C ALA A 81 0.30 -1.48 5.54
N ALA A 82 -0.65 -2.38 5.74
CA ALA A 82 -0.57 -3.41 6.76
C ALA A 82 0.13 -4.62 6.17
N CYS A 83 1.27 -4.99 6.74
CA CYS A 83 2.16 -5.99 6.16
C CYS A 83 2.91 -6.82 7.20
N TYR A 84 3.31 -8.02 6.80
CA TYR A 84 4.26 -8.86 7.49
C TYR A 84 5.64 -8.70 6.86
N ASP A 85 6.65 -8.45 7.70
CA ASP A 85 8.04 -8.40 7.28
C ASP A 85 8.71 -9.75 7.50
N LEU A 86 9.15 -10.39 6.42
CA LEU A 86 9.77 -11.72 6.48
C LEU A 86 11.14 -11.69 7.17
N ASP A 87 11.87 -10.57 7.08
CA ASP A 87 13.21 -10.45 7.66
C ASP A 87 13.15 -10.35 9.19
N SER A 88 12.29 -9.47 9.73
CA SER A 88 12.11 -9.33 11.18
C SER A 88 11.11 -10.32 11.79
N CYS A 89 10.36 -11.07 10.97
CA CYS A 89 9.27 -11.94 11.43
C CYS A 89 8.25 -11.20 12.32
N ARG A 90 7.83 -10.01 11.88
CA ARG A 90 6.88 -9.14 12.60
C ARG A 90 5.80 -8.60 11.68
N GLU A 91 4.60 -8.47 12.23
CA GLU A 91 3.55 -7.69 11.60
C GLU A 91 3.80 -6.20 11.84
N GLN A 92 3.54 -5.36 10.84
CA GLN A 92 3.84 -3.94 10.85
C GLN A 92 2.78 -3.13 10.09
N LEU A 93 2.59 -1.88 10.52
CA LEU A 93 2.08 -0.81 9.67
C LEU A 93 3.27 -0.03 9.10
N ARG A 94 3.34 0.09 7.77
CA ARG A 94 4.38 0.85 7.09
C ARG A 94 3.79 2.01 6.31
N PHE A 95 4.46 3.15 6.37
CA PHE A 95 4.04 4.39 5.73
C PHE A 95 5.19 4.99 4.90
N TYR A 96 5.00 5.07 3.58
CA TYR A 96 6.00 5.53 2.61
C TYR A 96 5.58 6.87 1.98
N PRO A 97 6.37 7.96 2.14
CA PRO A 97 6.06 9.24 1.52
C PRO A 97 6.08 9.18 -0.02
N ILE A 98 5.03 9.68 -0.69
CA ILE A 98 4.92 9.59 -2.17
C ILE A 98 6.00 10.41 -2.90
N ASN A 99 6.58 11.41 -2.23
CA ASN A 99 7.63 12.26 -2.78
C ASN A 99 9.04 11.65 -2.66
N LYS A 100 9.19 10.48 -2.02
CA LYS A 100 10.45 9.74 -1.93
C LYS A 100 10.44 8.51 -2.85
N LYS A 101 11.56 7.78 -2.83
CA LYS A 101 11.64 6.43 -3.41
C LYS A 101 10.93 5.46 -2.47
N LEU A 102 10.37 4.37 -3.01
CA LEU A 102 9.93 3.24 -2.19
C LEU A 102 11.18 2.52 -1.68
N ASP A 103 11.52 2.82 -0.44
CA ASP A 103 12.66 2.27 0.30
C ASP A 103 12.35 2.38 1.79
N ASN A 104 12.66 1.33 2.57
CA ASN A 104 12.45 1.29 4.01
C ASN A 104 13.19 2.40 4.76
N ARG A 105 14.25 2.99 4.19
CA ARG A 105 14.93 4.17 4.75
C ARG A 105 14.03 5.39 4.89
N PHE A 106 12.97 5.49 4.10
CA PHE A 106 12.00 6.58 4.17
C PHE A 106 10.69 6.17 4.83
N ALA A 107 10.55 4.91 5.24
CA ALA A 107 9.34 4.39 5.82
C ALA A 107 9.23 4.75 7.30
N SER A 108 8.04 5.15 7.74
CA SER A 108 7.68 5.04 9.15
C SER A 108 7.13 3.64 9.39
N ILE A 109 7.67 2.92 10.38
CA ILE A 109 7.36 1.52 10.65
C ILE A 109 6.86 1.41 12.09
N PHE A 110 5.69 0.79 12.26
CA PHE A 110 5.07 0.53 13.55
C PHE A 110 4.81 -0.96 13.68
N GLU A 111 5.36 -1.61 14.70
CA GLU A 111 5.11 -3.03 14.95
C GLU A 111 3.69 -3.25 15.48
N MET A 112 3.06 -4.32 15.02
CA MET A 112 1.74 -4.77 15.44
C MET A 112 1.88 -6.08 16.23
N GLU A 113 1.07 -6.25 17.26
CA GLU A 113 1.10 -7.48 18.08
C GLU A 113 0.64 -8.71 17.29
N CYS A 114 -0.41 -8.53 16.47
CA CYS A 114 -1.05 -9.61 15.73
C CYS A 114 -1.18 -9.26 14.25
N ARG A 115 -1.28 -10.29 13.40
CA ARG A 115 -1.47 -10.13 11.95
C ARG A 115 -2.73 -9.34 11.64
N VAL A 116 -2.59 -8.25 10.89
CA VAL A 116 -3.74 -7.44 10.45
C VAL A 116 -4.39 -8.12 9.24
N ILE A 117 -5.69 -8.37 9.32
CA ILE A 117 -6.49 -8.98 8.24
C ILE A 117 -7.15 -7.91 7.38
N MET A 118 -7.53 -6.78 7.99
CA MET A 118 -8.21 -5.69 7.30
C MET A 118 -7.82 -4.34 7.90
N MET A 119 -7.71 -3.34 7.04
CA MET A 119 -7.57 -1.94 7.46
C MET A 119 -8.57 -1.04 6.72
N SER A 120 -9.00 0.04 7.37
CA SER A 120 -9.91 1.04 6.80
C SER A 120 -9.53 2.44 7.26
N LEU A 121 -9.54 3.38 6.33
CA LEU A 121 -9.20 4.78 6.57
C LEU A 121 -10.43 5.67 6.41
N ARG A 122 -10.64 6.58 7.36
CA ARG A 122 -11.58 7.68 7.25
C ARG A 122 -10.97 8.95 7.84
N SER A 123 -10.78 9.97 6.99
CA SER A 123 -10.06 11.19 7.38
C SER A 123 -8.68 10.81 7.94
N ASP A 124 -8.38 11.16 9.19
CA ASP A 124 -7.11 10.84 9.86
C ASP A 124 -7.22 9.66 10.84
N ALA A 125 -8.33 8.92 10.80
CA ALA A 125 -8.54 7.74 11.63
C ALA A 125 -8.35 6.47 10.80
N LEU A 126 -7.33 5.69 11.16
CA LEU A 126 -7.06 4.37 10.63
C LEU A 126 -7.57 3.32 11.61
N VAL A 127 -8.41 2.40 11.14
CA VAL A 127 -8.87 1.25 11.92
C VAL A 127 -8.26 -0.02 11.35
N THR A 128 -7.74 -0.88 12.23
CA THR A 128 -7.22 -2.21 11.88
C THR A 128 -8.00 -3.30 12.59
N PHE A 129 -8.22 -4.43 11.91
CA PHE A 129 -8.81 -5.66 12.45
C PHE A 129 -7.82 -6.81 12.29
N ASP A 130 -7.50 -7.52 13.37
CA ASP A 130 -6.47 -8.56 13.41
C ASP A 130 -7.01 -9.98 13.62
N ILE A 131 -6.10 -10.97 13.57
CA ILE A 131 -6.38 -12.40 13.75
C ILE A 131 -6.90 -12.78 15.15
N ASP A 132 -6.68 -11.94 16.17
CA ASP A 132 -7.21 -12.13 17.52
C ASP A 132 -8.61 -11.52 17.69
N GLY A 133 -9.15 -10.93 16.62
CA GLY A 133 -10.45 -10.26 16.64
C GLY A 133 -10.41 -8.87 17.27
N ARG A 134 -9.23 -8.25 17.43
CA ARG A 134 -9.11 -6.91 18.01
C ARG A 134 -9.33 -5.85 16.95
N ILE A 135 -10.03 -4.78 17.35
CA ILE A 135 -10.21 -3.57 16.55
C ILE A 135 -9.39 -2.47 17.20
N ILE A 136 -8.40 -1.94 16.49
CA ILE A 136 -7.50 -0.90 16.99
C ILE A 136 -7.69 0.34 16.12
N MET A 137 -7.82 1.51 16.76
CA MET A 137 -7.90 2.80 16.08
C MET A 137 -6.60 3.57 16.29
N HIS A 138 -6.01 3.99 15.17
CA HIS A 138 -4.81 4.81 15.10
C HIS A 138 -5.19 6.19 14.57
N ARG A 139 -4.64 7.24 15.17
CA ARG A 139 -4.70 8.59 14.61
C ARG A 139 -3.44 8.82 13.79
N LEU A 140 -3.60 9.09 12.50
CA LEU A 140 -2.51 9.37 11.58
C LEU A 140 -2.05 10.82 11.68
#